data_AF-A0A158G9A1-F1
#
_entry.id   AF-A0A158G9A1-F1
#
_cell.length_a   1.000
_cell.length_b   1.000
_cell.length_c   1.000
_cell.angle_alpha   90.00
_cell.angle_beta   90.00
_cell.angle_gamma   90.00
#
_symmetry.space_group_name_H-M   'P 1'
#
loop_
_entity.id
_entity.type
_entity.pdbx_description
1 polymer ?
#
loop_
_entity_poly.entity_id
_entity_poly.type
_entity_poly.pdbx_seq_one_letter_code
_entity_poly.pdbx_strand_id
1 'polypeptide(L)'
;MTFLRELMDTHSNERFTAFLREKAAEAKRELRYDPRQFLSMLGAEGGYSTVAKLVGGKNPSDGFVKLWESGRLDLSVEALVLETEWIRFFDEQLLKVAERKLKGAGYRYVRYVAAESSERLPAVVLKKATPEYIWRSVQLFQSGDVSHAFGSSTKYDLIDENGDRFAPKAVFGVALSMALDGATIEPKHFSGDEASLCFALLRDAGYQIVPKDFDSPSTDPASMPEQEWMEGDRKLVSHLRRERSPGLAKAKKAQFRRLHGKLTCERCKLDPVAVFGTEHAEACIEVHHSTTHVGQMGPQHKTMLDDVQCLCANCHRLVHRLLREEDKVHAHED
;
A
#
# COMPACT_ATOMS: atom_id res chain seq x y z
N MET A 1 -0.81 27.70 25.41
CA MET A 1 -2.08 27.47 24.69
C MET A 1 -1.80 26.56 23.52
N THR A 2 -1.81 25.26 23.77
CA THR A 2 -1.53 24.24 22.75
C THR A 2 -2.83 23.97 22.03
N PHE A 3 -2.93 24.35 20.76
CA PHE A 3 -4.05 24.00 19.89
C PHE A 3 -4.13 22.46 19.82
N LEU A 4 -5.07 21.87 20.55
CA LEU A 4 -5.51 20.50 20.33
C LEU A 4 -6.12 20.46 18.93
N ARG A 5 -5.35 19.96 17.96
CA ARG A 5 -5.82 19.70 16.61
C ARG A 5 -6.94 18.67 16.74
N GLU A 6 -8.19 19.07 16.48
CA GLU A 6 -9.33 18.16 16.50
C GLU A 6 -9.03 17.00 15.54
N LEU A 7 -8.92 15.78 16.09
CA LEU A 7 -8.73 14.55 15.31
C LEU A 7 -10.01 14.15 14.56
N MET A 8 -11.14 14.75 14.94
CA MET A 8 -12.47 14.50 14.39
C MET A 8 -12.88 15.70 13.54
N ASP A 9 -13.15 15.47 12.25
CA ASP A 9 -13.69 16.51 11.36
C ASP A 9 -15.14 16.86 11.73
N THR A 10 -15.63 18.01 11.23
CA THR A 10 -16.97 18.52 11.53
C THR A 10 -18.08 17.51 11.27
N HIS A 11 -18.04 16.79 10.14
CA HIS A 11 -19.07 15.83 9.77
C HIS A 11 -19.04 14.59 10.68
N SER A 12 -17.84 14.09 11.00
CA SER A 12 -17.67 13.01 11.97
C SER A 12 -18.15 13.41 13.38
N ASN A 13 -17.92 14.66 13.80
CA ASN A 13 -18.38 15.17 15.09
C ASN A 13 -19.89 15.32 15.16
N GLU A 14 -20.56 15.72 14.08
CA GLU A 14 -22.02 15.74 14.00
C GLU A 14 -22.61 14.34 14.13
N ARG A 15 -22.06 13.36 13.41
CA ARG A 15 -22.49 11.95 13.51
C ARG A 15 -22.26 11.39 14.91
N PHE A 16 -21.12 11.69 15.52
CA PHE A 16 -20.82 11.27 16.88
C PHE A 16 -21.79 11.90 17.89
N THR A 17 -22.10 13.18 17.71
CA THR A 17 -23.09 13.89 18.55
C THR A 17 -24.47 13.25 18.45
N ALA A 18 -24.91 12.89 17.23
CA ALA A 18 -26.18 12.18 17.03
C ALA A 18 -26.19 10.82 17.72
N PHE A 19 -25.11 10.05 17.59
CA PHE A 19 -24.94 8.76 18.29
C PHE A 19 -25.04 8.90 19.81
N LEU A 20 -24.38 9.90 20.41
CA LEU A 20 -24.47 10.15 21.86
C LEU A 20 -25.89 10.55 22.30
N ARG A 21 -26.63 11.31 21.48
CA ARG A 21 -28.04 11.65 21.76
C ARG A 21 -28.93 10.41 21.74
N GLU A 22 -28.71 9.50 20.80
CA GLU A 22 -29.43 8.24 20.73
C GLU A 22 -29.21 7.40 22.00
N LYS A 23 -27.94 7.26 22.44
CA LYS A 23 -27.59 6.55 23.68
C LYS A 23 -28.12 7.22 24.94
N ALA A 24 -28.15 8.56 24.99
CA ALA A 24 -28.82 9.29 26.06
C ALA A 24 -30.34 9.05 26.09
N ALA A 25 -30.98 8.92 24.93
CA ALA A 25 -32.41 8.58 24.84
C ALA A 25 -32.67 7.12 25.28
N GLU A 26 -31.76 6.19 24.95
CA GLU A 26 -31.79 4.81 25.45
C GLU A 26 -31.71 4.76 26.98
N ALA A 27 -30.72 5.45 27.58
CA ALA A 27 -30.60 5.58 29.03
C ALA A 27 -31.88 6.14 29.67
N LYS A 28 -32.53 7.13 29.04
CA LYS A 28 -33.77 7.72 29.54
C LYS A 28 -34.95 6.74 29.52
N ARG A 29 -35.09 5.94 28.46
CA ARG A 29 -36.17 4.95 28.37
C ARG A 29 -36.00 3.82 29.38
N GLU A 30 -34.76 3.35 29.56
CA GLU A 30 -34.50 2.13 30.32
C GLU A 30 -34.25 2.39 31.81
N LEU A 31 -33.70 3.54 32.17
CA LEU A 31 -33.32 3.86 33.56
C LEU A 31 -34.19 4.95 34.20
N ARG A 32 -35.16 5.53 33.47
CA ARG A 32 -35.91 6.73 33.87
C ARG A 32 -35.01 7.88 34.35
N TYR A 33 -33.75 7.88 33.92
CA TYR A 33 -32.76 8.91 34.18
C TYR A 33 -32.82 9.96 33.07
N ASP A 34 -32.97 11.24 33.41
CA ASP A 34 -33.05 12.32 32.42
C ASP A 34 -31.72 13.10 32.37
N PRO A 35 -30.82 12.81 31.41
CA PRO A 35 -29.48 13.41 31.33
C PRO A 35 -29.51 14.83 30.72
N ARG A 36 -30.31 15.75 31.30
CA ARG A 36 -30.52 17.11 30.75
C ARG A 36 -29.23 17.90 30.57
N GLN A 37 -28.34 17.84 31.56
CA GLN A 37 -27.06 18.55 31.51
C GLN A 37 -26.17 18.03 30.38
N PHE A 38 -26.14 16.71 30.19
CA PHE A 38 -25.40 16.10 29.08
C PHE A 38 -25.97 16.51 27.72
N LEU A 39 -27.29 16.48 27.55
CA LEU A 39 -27.95 16.92 26.31
C LEU A 39 -27.68 18.41 26.02
N SER A 40 -27.66 19.24 27.06
CA SER A 40 -27.29 20.66 26.93
C SER A 40 -25.83 20.85 26.49
N MET A 41 -24.89 20.07 27.05
CA MET A 41 -23.48 20.11 26.64
C MET A 41 -23.31 19.69 25.17
N LEU A 42 -23.99 18.62 24.73
CA LEU A 42 -23.96 18.18 23.34
C LEU A 42 -24.51 19.23 22.36
N GLY A 43 -25.49 20.03 22.78
CA GLY A 43 -26.03 21.11 21.97
C GLY A 43 -25.11 22.32 21.85
N ALA A 44 -24.32 22.61 22.89
CA ALA A 44 -23.45 23.79 22.94
C ALA A 44 -22.04 23.54 22.40
N GLU A 45 -21.44 22.38 22.71
CA GLU A 45 -20.02 22.09 22.46
C GLU A 45 -19.81 20.94 21.46
N GLY A 46 -20.85 20.21 21.10
CA GLY A 46 -20.75 19.00 20.26
C GLY A 46 -20.20 17.78 21.01
N GLY A 47 -20.19 16.63 20.33
CA GLY A 47 -19.87 15.32 20.91
C GLY A 47 -18.42 15.21 21.38
N TYR A 48 -17.46 15.58 20.54
CA TYR A 48 -16.04 15.47 20.85
C TYR A 48 -15.65 16.27 22.10
N SER A 49 -15.96 17.58 22.14
CA SER A 49 -15.62 18.45 23.28
C SER A 49 -16.30 17.98 24.57
N THR A 50 -17.57 17.60 24.48
CA THR A 50 -18.34 17.09 25.63
C THR A 50 -17.66 15.86 26.24
N VAL A 51 -17.26 14.89 25.41
CA VAL A 51 -16.61 13.67 25.87
C VAL A 51 -15.20 13.95 26.40
N ALA A 52 -14.41 14.76 25.70
CA ALA A 52 -13.06 15.14 26.17
C ALA A 52 -13.11 15.78 27.56
N LYS A 53 -14.11 16.63 27.83
CA LYS A 53 -14.32 17.29 29.12
C LYS A 53 -14.77 16.32 30.22
N LEU A 54 -15.74 15.43 29.93
CA LEU A 54 -16.26 14.49 30.92
C LEU A 54 -15.26 13.37 31.26
N VAL A 55 -14.61 12.82 30.24
CA VAL A 55 -13.60 11.76 30.41
C VAL A 55 -12.33 12.35 31.01
N GLY A 56 -11.86 13.51 30.54
CA GLY A 56 -10.64 14.16 31.04
C GLY A 56 -10.75 14.74 32.45
N GLY A 57 -11.97 14.88 32.99
CA GLY A 57 -12.18 15.33 34.36
C GLY A 57 -11.56 14.40 35.42
N LYS A 58 -10.96 15.00 36.46
CA LYS A 58 -10.27 14.29 37.56
C LYS A 58 -11.16 13.29 38.30
N ASN A 59 -12.45 13.61 38.43
CA ASN A 59 -13.44 12.77 39.09
C ASN A 59 -14.43 12.20 38.05
N PRO A 60 -15.06 11.04 38.34
CA PRO A 60 -16.21 10.58 37.57
C PRO A 60 -17.30 11.65 37.53
N SER A 61 -17.96 11.78 36.37
CA SER A 61 -19.10 12.70 36.24
C SER A 61 -20.32 12.15 36.99
N ASP A 62 -21.25 13.03 37.39
CA ASP A 62 -22.51 12.61 38.01
C ASP A 62 -23.31 11.64 37.13
N GLY A 63 -23.22 11.81 35.79
CA GLY A 63 -23.81 10.90 34.83
C GLY A 63 -23.16 9.51 34.87
N PHE A 64 -21.83 9.45 34.99
CA PHE A 64 -21.10 8.19 35.16
C PHE A 64 -21.53 7.45 36.43
N VAL A 65 -21.60 8.16 37.56
CA VAL A 65 -21.99 7.57 38.86
C VAL A 65 -23.41 6.99 38.78
N LYS A 66 -24.36 7.72 38.19
CA LYS A 66 -25.74 7.23 38.04
C LYS A 66 -25.85 5.99 37.14
N LEU A 67 -25.08 5.95 36.06
CA LEU A 67 -25.04 4.78 35.17
C LEU A 67 -24.39 3.57 35.87
N TRP A 68 -23.39 3.81 36.71
CA TRP A 68 -22.78 2.78 37.54
C TRP A 68 -23.73 2.21 38.59
N GLU A 69 -24.42 3.06 39.35
CA GLU A 69 -25.45 2.66 40.32
C GLU A 69 -26.58 1.83 39.66
N SER A 70 -26.86 2.11 38.39
CA SER A 70 -27.89 1.41 37.61
C SER A 70 -27.37 0.16 36.88
N GLY A 71 -26.09 -0.19 37.01
CA GLY A 71 -25.48 -1.32 36.31
C GLY A 71 -25.39 -1.17 34.79
N ARG A 72 -25.47 0.06 34.27
CA ARG A 72 -25.52 0.38 32.83
C ARG A 72 -24.36 1.25 32.36
N LEU A 73 -23.16 0.89 32.79
CA LEU A 73 -21.93 1.57 32.34
C LEU A 73 -21.65 1.37 30.85
N ASP A 74 -22.30 0.44 30.17
CA ASP A 74 -22.31 0.32 28.70
C ASP A 74 -22.83 1.59 28.00
N LEU A 75 -23.66 2.39 28.68
CA LEU A 75 -24.16 3.67 28.19
C LEU A 75 -23.31 4.87 28.60
N SER A 76 -22.22 4.66 29.35
CA SER A 76 -21.30 5.72 29.76
C SER A 76 -20.46 6.21 28.58
N VAL A 77 -20.06 7.48 28.58
CA VAL A 77 -19.20 8.01 27.50
C VAL A 77 -17.86 7.29 27.44
N GLU A 78 -17.33 6.86 28.58
CA GLU A 78 -16.11 6.06 28.70
C GLU A 78 -16.22 4.73 27.96
N ALA A 79 -17.31 3.98 28.19
CA ALA A 79 -17.54 2.70 27.52
C ALA A 79 -17.85 2.92 26.03
N LEU A 80 -18.73 3.87 25.71
CA LEU A 80 -19.10 4.16 24.32
C LEU A 80 -17.88 4.53 23.46
N VAL A 81 -16.92 5.30 24.00
CA VAL A 81 -15.69 5.61 23.25
C VAL A 81 -14.80 4.38 23.10
N LEU A 82 -14.67 3.55 24.12
CA LEU A 82 -13.78 2.40 24.09
C LEU A 82 -14.34 1.22 23.30
N GLU A 83 -15.66 1.02 23.26
CA GLU A 83 -16.32 -0.18 22.75
C GLU A 83 -16.97 0.02 21.36
N THR A 84 -16.81 1.20 20.75
CA THR A 84 -17.35 1.49 19.42
C THR A 84 -16.33 2.09 18.44
N GLU A 85 -16.76 2.29 17.19
CA GLU A 85 -15.91 2.82 16.11
C GLU A 85 -15.32 4.20 16.36
N TRP A 86 -15.86 4.94 17.33
CA TRP A 86 -15.44 6.28 17.71
C TRP A 86 -14.08 6.32 18.39
N ILE A 87 -13.56 5.18 18.87
CA ILE A 87 -12.24 5.06 19.53
C ILE A 87 -11.11 5.72 18.73
N ARG A 88 -11.17 5.64 17.39
CA ARG A 88 -10.14 6.12 16.47
C ARG A 88 -9.94 7.64 16.49
N PHE A 89 -10.90 8.38 17.02
CA PHE A 89 -10.89 9.84 17.02
C PHE A 89 -10.35 10.45 18.33
N PHE A 90 -10.01 9.62 19.32
CA PHE A 90 -9.51 10.09 20.61
C PHE A 90 -8.06 9.68 20.79
N ASP A 91 -7.27 10.55 21.41
CA ASP A 91 -5.87 10.28 21.70
C ASP A 91 -5.72 9.23 22.81
N GLU A 92 -4.58 8.53 22.80
CA GLU A 92 -4.31 7.43 23.74
C GLU A 92 -4.25 7.90 25.21
N GLN A 93 -3.99 9.18 25.49
CA GLN A 93 -4.00 9.68 26.87
C GLN A 93 -5.43 9.73 27.40
N LEU A 94 -6.36 10.29 26.62
CA LEU A 94 -7.77 10.33 26.99
C LEU A 94 -8.37 8.92 27.10
N LEU A 95 -8.05 8.01 26.17
CA LEU A 95 -8.51 6.63 26.21
C LEU A 95 -8.05 5.91 27.49
N LYS A 96 -6.78 6.08 27.91
CA LYS A 96 -6.28 5.52 29.18
C LYS A 96 -7.01 6.06 30.41
N VAL A 97 -7.53 7.29 30.38
CA VAL A 97 -8.35 7.83 31.47
C VAL A 97 -9.71 7.13 31.51
N ALA A 98 -10.37 6.95 30.36
CA ALA A 98 -11.61 6.18 30.28
C ALA A 98 -11.43 4.75 30.78
N GLU A 99 -10.35 4.06 30.38
CA GLU A 99 -10.05 2.69 30.83
C GLU A 99 -9.88 2.63 32.35
N ARG A 100 -9.18 3.60 32.94
CA ARG A 100 -8.97 3.66 34.39
C ARG A 100 -10.28 3.84 35.14
N LYS A 101 -11.18 4.70 34.65
CA LYS A 101 -12.50 4.92 35.24
C LYS A 101 -13.36 3.64 35.20
N LEU A 102 -13.42 2.96 34.05
CA LEU A 102 -14.18 1.71 33.91
C LEU A 102 -13.60 0.58 34.77
N LYS A 103 -12.27 0.40 34.79
CA LYS A 103 -11.59 -0.59 35.64
C LYS A 103 -11.84 -0.30 37.12
N GLY A 104 -11.76 0.97 37.54
CA GLY A 104 -12.05 1.37 38.92
C GLY A 104 -13.50 1.11 39.34
N ALA A 105 -14.43 1.14 38.39
CA ALA A 105 -15.84 0.84 38.62
C ALA A 105 -16.20 -0.66 38.48
N GLY A 106 -15.22 -1.52 38.17
CA GLY A 106 -15.43 -2.96 37.97
C GLY A 106 -16.12 -3.33 36.65
N TYR A 107 -16.21 -2.41 35.69
CA TYR A 107 -16.81 -2.68 34.38
C TYR A 107 -15.82 -3.37 33.45
N ARG A 108 -16.23 -4.50 32.89
CA ARG A 108 -15.44 -5.24 31.91
C ARG A 108 -15.77 -4.75 30.52
N TYR A 109 -14.91 -3.89 29.98
CA TYR A 109 -15.04 -3.41 28.61
C TYR A 109 -14.29 -4.29 27.61
N VAL A 110 -14.75 -4.29 26.36
CA VAL A 110 -14.03 -4.84 25.20
C VAL A 110 -13.65 -3.70 24.29
N ARG A 111 -12.33 -3.43 24.20
CA ARG A 111 -11.81 -2.39 23.32
C ARG A 111 -12.26 -2.68 21.88
N TYR A 112 -12.87 -1.70 21.23
CA TYR A 112 -13.29 -1.79 19.85
C TYR A 112 -12.06 -1.98 18.98
N VAL A 113 -11.92 -3.19 18.50
CA VAL A 113 -11.10 -3.46 17.34
C VAL A 113 -12.06 -3.24 16.19
N ALA A 114 -11.76 -2.27 15.32
CA ALA A 114 -12.45 -2.21 14.04
C ALA A 114 -12.39 -3.62 13.48
N ALA A 115 -13.55 -4.20 13.18
CA ALA A 115 -13.54 -5.32 12.27
C ALA A 115 -12.77 -4.80 11.05
N GLU A 116 -11.53 -5.24 10.87
CA GLU A 116 -10.98 -5.39 9.54
C GLU A 116 -12.12 -6.07 8.82
N SER A 117 -12.79 -5.35 7.90
CA SER A 117 -14.12 -5.74 7.44
C SER A 117 -14.08 -7.23 7.13
N SER A 118 -15.10 -8.00 7.48
CA SER A 118 -15.12 -9.44 7.21
C SER A 118 -15.01 -9.80 5.71
N GLU A 119 -14.88 -8.79 4.85
CA GLU A 119 -14.63 -8.85 3.41
C GLU A 119 -13.17 -8.49 3.02
N ARG A 120 -12.39 -7.83 3.89
CA ARG A 120 -10.99 -7.49 3.58
C ARG A 120 -10.12 -8.73 3.64
N LEU A 121 -9.35 -8.94 2.58
CA LEU A 121 -8.42 -10.05 2.51
C LEU A 121 -7.22 -9.76 3.42
N PRO A 122 -6.76 -10.76 4.19
CA PRO A 122 -5.63 -10.58 5.08
C PRO A 122 -4.35 -10.30 4.30
N ALA A 123 -3.40 -9.59 4.92
CA ALA A 123 -2.15 -9.19 4.27
C ALA A 123 -1.37 -10.36 3.65
N VAL A 124 -1.44 -11.55 4.25
CA VAL A 124 -0.82 -12.78 3.74
C VAL A 124 -1.39 -13.17 2.37
N VAL A 125 -2.69 -12.97 2.16
CA VAL A 125 -3.36 -13.21 0.87
C VAL A 125 -2.97 -12.13 -0.13
N LEU A 126 -2.97 -10.86 0.26
CA LEU A 126 -2.59 -9.75 -0.62
C LEU A 126 -1.15 -9.88 -1.15
N LYS A 127 -0.22 -10.36 -0.31
CA LYS A 127 1.18 -10.62 -0.68
C LYS A 127 1.36 -11.72 -1.73
N LYS A 128 0.33 -12.51 -2.05
CA LYS A 128 0.37 -13.46 -3.18
C LYS A 128 0.39 -12.78 -4.55
N ALA A 129 -0.02 -11.51 -4.65
CA ALA A 129 0.16 -10.70 -5.86
C ALA A 129 1.64 -10.32 -6.02
N THR A 130 2.46 -11.29 -6.42
CA THR A 130 3.90 -11.11 -6.66
C THR A 130 4.15 -10.21 -7.88
N PRO A 131 5.39 -9.70 -8.05
CA PRO A 131 5.75 -8.91 -9.23
C PRO A 131 5.44 -9.59 -10.58
N GLU A 132 5.47 -10.93 -10.64
CA GLU A 132 5.06 -11.69 -11.82
C GLU A 132 3.60 -11.41 -12.21
N TYR A 133 2.68 -11.55 -11.26
CA TYR A 133 1.26 -11.33 -11.51
C TYR A 133 0.92 -9.87 -11.75
N ILE A 134 1.61 -8.94 -11.07
CA ILE A 134 1.45 -7.51 -11.28
C ILE A 134 1.87 -7.14 -12.71
N TRP A 135 3.04 -7.60 -13.16
CA TRP A 135 3.50 -7.36 -14.53
C TRP A 135 2.53 -7.93 -15.57
N ARG A 136 2.08 -9.18 -15.37
CA ARG A 136 1.10 -9.81 -16.26
C ARG A 136 -0.21 -9.02 -16.30
N SER A 137 -0.64 -8.48 -15.16
CA SER A 137 -1.83 -7.63 -15.12
C SER A 137 -1.63 -6.38 -15.95
N VAL A 138 -0.50 -5.68 -15.81
CA VAL A 138 -0.22 -4.48 -16.63
C VAL A 138 -0.26 -4.80 -18.12
N GLN A 139 0.29 -5.95 -18.54
CA GLN A 139 0.23 -6.40 -19.94
C GLN A 139 -1.22 -6.59 -20.44
N LEU A 140 -2.10 -7.15 -19.61
CA LEU A 140 -3.53 -7.29 -19.95
C LEU A 140 -4.19 -5.92 -20.15
N PHE A 141 -3.93 -4.98 -19.23
CA PHE A 141 -4.44 -3.60 -19.35
C PHE A 141 -3.92 -2.90 -20.62
N GLN A 142 -2.64 -3.04 -20.96
CA GLN A 142 -2.06 -2.49 -22.19
C GLN A 142 -2.72 -3.09 -23.46
N SER A 143 -3.02 -4.39 -23.43
CA SER A 143 -3.66 -5.06 -24.57
C SER A 143 -5.16 -4.77 -24.72
N GLY A 144 -5.79 -4.17 -23.70
CA GLY A 144 -7.24 -3.99 -23.62
C GLY A 144 -8.03 -5.27 -23.33
N ASP A 145 -7.36 -6.42 -23.20
CA ASP A 145 -7.95 -7.72 -22.93
C ASP A 145 -8.11 -7.96 -21.42
N VAL A 146 -8.84 -7.05 -20.74
CA VAL A 146 -9.05 -7.12 -19.29
C VAL A 146 -10.51 -6.87 -18.94
N SER A 147 -11.09 -7.79 -18.17
CA SER A 147 -12.43 -7.66 -17.58
C SER A 147 -12.32 -7.68 -16.06
N HIS A 148 -12.90 -6.67 -15.40
CA HIS A 148 -12.78 -6.51 -13.95
C HIS A 148 -13.91 -5.67 -13.33
N ALA A 149 -14.17 -5.86 -12.03
CA ALA A 149 -15.18 -5.12 -11.27
C ALA A 149 -14.71 -3.73 -10.74
N PHE A 150 -13.46 -3.35 -11.02
CA PHE A 150 -12.88 -2.10 -10.52
C PHE A 150 -13.27 -0.89 -11.38
N GLY A 151 -13.51 0.26 -10.74
CA GLY A 151 -13.75 1.53 -11.43
C GLY A 151 -12.47 2.20 -11.93
N SER A 152 -12.63 3.33 -12.62
CA SER A 152 -11.51 4.16 -13.06
C SER A 152 -10.73 4.78 -11.90
N SER A 153 -9.48 5.18 -12.16
CA SER A 153 -8.64 5.86 -11.18
C SER A 153 -9.31 7.14 -10.68
N THR A 154 -9.41 7.30 -9.35
CA THR A 154 -10.03 8.49 -8.74
C THR A 154 -9.02 9.50 -8.22
N LYS A 155 -7.80 9.07 -7.85
CA LYS A 155 -6.81 9.92 -7.13
C LYS A 155 -5.37 9.70 -7.58
N TYR A 156 -5.00 8.47 -7.91
CA TYR A 156 -3.63 8.10 -8.24
C TYR A 156 -3.62 7.21 -9.46
N ASP A 157 -2.66 7.42 -10.35
CA ASP A 157 -2.41 6.60 -11.52
C ASP A 157 -1.12 5.79 -11.34
N LEU A 158 -1.15 4.55 -11.78
CA LEU A 158 0.04 3.74 -11.99
C LEU A 158 0.58 4.04 -13.38
N ILE A 159 1.86 4.36 -13.48
CA ILE A 159 2.55 4.61 -14.74
C ILE A 159 3.37 3.37 -15.09
N ASP A 160 3.23 2.87 -16.32
CA ASP A 160 4.05 1.80 -16.85
C ASP A 160 5.36 2.32 -17.51
N GLU A 161 6.08 1.43 -18.20
CA GLU A 161 7.31 1.77 -18.92
C GLU A 161 7.11 2.62 -20.19
N ASN A 162 5.91 2.59 -20.77
CA ASN A 162 5.55 3.35 -21.96
C ASN A 162 5.02 4.74 -21.61
N GLY A 163 4.73 4.99 -20.33
CA GLY A 163 4.09 6.21 -19.83
C GLY A 163 2.56 6.13 -19.80
N ASP A 164 1.98 4.95 -20.08
CA ASP A 164 0.55 4.73 -20.01
C ASP A 164 0.08 4.72 -18.56
N ARG A 165 -1.11 5.27 -18.34
CA ARG A 165 -1.70 5.46 -17.01
C ARG A 165 -2.83 4.48 -16.76
N PHE A 166 -2.71 3.73 -15.66
CA PHE A 166 -3.69 2.72 -15.25
C PHE A 166 -4.17 2.96 -13.82
N ALA A 167 -5.36 2.45 -13.48
CA ALA A 167 -5.88 2.50 -12.12
C ALA A 167 -5.14 1.51 -11.21
N PRO A 168 -4.40 1.96 -10.16
CA PRO A 168 -3.58 1.08 -9.33
C PRO A 168 -4.37 -0.06 -8.68
N LYS A 169 -5.58 0.26 -8.17
CA LYS A 169 -6.46 -0.75 -7.57
C LYS A 169 -6.92 -1.81 -8.57
N ALA A 170 -7.20 -1.41 -9.80
CA ALA A 170 -7.68 -2.33 -10.83
C ALA A 170 -6.56 -3.28 -11.25
N VAL A 171 -5.36 -2.74 -11.51
CA VAL A 171 -4.15 -3.52 -11.81
C VAL A 171 -3.86 -4.51 -10.69
N PHE A 172 -3.85 -4.05 -9.43
CA PHE A 172 -3.59 -4.94 -8.31
C PHE A 172 -4.67 -6.00 -8.12
N GLY A 173 -5.96 -5.65 -8.30
CA GLY A 173 -7.07 -6.58 -8.16
C GLY A 173 -7.04 -7.71 -9.19
N VAL A 174 -6.73 -7.40 -10.45
CA VAL A 174 -6.57 -8.39 -11.52
C VAL A 174 -5.33 -9.26 -11.27
N ALA A 175 -4.21 -8.66 -10.84
CA ALA A 175 -3.02 -9.41 -10.43
C ALA A 175 -3.33 -10.40 -9.29
N LEU A 176 -4.06 -9.96 -8.27
CA LEU A 176 -4.43 -10.80 -7.14
C LEU A 176 -5.42 -11.90 -7.54
N SER A 177 -6.35 -11.61 -8.45
CA SER A 177 -7.25 -12.63 -9.02
C SER A 177 -6.46 -13.75 -9.69
N MET A 178 -5.48 -13.41 -10.53
CA MET A 178 -4.61 -14.42 -11.17
C MET A 178 -3.77 -15.22 -10.16
N ALA A 179 -3.30 -14.57 -9.09
CA ALA A 179 -2.54 -15.21 -8.02
C ALA A 179 -3.39 -16.15 -7.13
N LEU A 180 -4.71 -16.03 -7.22
CA LEU A 180 -5.70 -16.82 -6.48
C LEU A 180 -6.55 -17.67 -7.43
N ASP A 181 -5.95 -18.14 -8.53
CA ASP A 181 -6.55 -19.06 -9.49
C ASP A 181 -7.88 -18.55 -10.09
N GLY A 182 -7.96 -17.24 -10.35
CA GLY A 182 -9.12 -16.60 -10.98
C GLY A 182 -10.24 -16.20 -10.01
N ALA A 183 -9.98 -16.20 -8.70
CA ALA A 183 -10.96 -15.74 -7.71
C ALA A 183 -11.45 -14.31 -8.01
N THR A 184 -12.74 -14.05 -7.79
CA THR A 184 -13.32 -12.71 -7.97
C THR A 184 -12.83 -11.76 -6.88
N ILE A 185 -12.12 -10.71 -7.28
CA ILE A 185 -11.60 -9.68 -6.37
C ILE A 185 -12.35 -8.37 -6.60
N GLU A 186 -12.82 -7.75 -5.53
CA GLU A 186 -13.60 -6.51 -5.55
C GLU A 186 -12.87 -5.35 -4.84
N PRO A 187 -13.21 -4.08 -5.14
CA PRO A 187 -12.60 -2.91 -4.50
C PRO A 187 -12.70 -2.86 -2.97
N LYS A 188 -13.64 -3.61 -2.38
CA LYS A 188 -13.86 -3.71 -0.93
C LYS A 188 -12.87 -4.63 -0.22
N HIS A 189 -12.22 -5.54 -0.96
CA HIS A 189 -11.29 -6.53 -0.40
C HIS A 189 -9.95 -5.95 0.07
N PHE A 190 -9.58 -4.74 -0.37
CA PHE A 190 -8.35 -4.05 0.05
C PHE A 190 -8.43 -2.52 -0.13
N SER A 191 -7.64 -1.78 0.65
CA SER A 191 -7.50 -0.33 0.49
C SER A 191 -6.58 0.02 -0.69
N GLY A 192 -6.75 1.23 -1.22
CA GLY A 192 -5.89 1.78 -2.28
C GLY A 192 -5.66 3.25 -2.02
N ASP A 193 -5.32 3.53 -0.77
CA ASP A 193 -4.70 4.78 -0.36
C ASP A 193 -3.17 4.64 -0.49
N GLU A 194 -2.47 5.77 -0.36
CA GLU A 194 -1.02 5.84 -0.61
C GLU A 194 -0.18 4.98 0.33
N ALA A 195 -0.69 4.77 1.56
CA ALA A 195 -0.10 3.94 2.59
C ALA A 195 -0.57 2.46 2.54
N SER A 196 -1.40 2.09 1.55
CA SER A 196 -1.89 0.72 1.42
C SER A 196 -0.78 -0.25 1.05
N LEU A 197 -0.93 -1.49 1.54
CA LEU A 197 -0.08 -2.61 1.12
C LEU A 197 -0.12 -2.84 -0.40
N CYS A 198 -1.28 -2.57 -1.03
CA CYS A 198 -1.43 -2.61 -2.48
C CYS A 198 -0.41 -1.69 -3.18
N PHE A 199 -0.32 -0.43 -2.76
CA PHE A 199 0.61 0.53 -3.38
C PHE A 199 2.06 0.19 -3.08
N ALA A 200 2.35 -0.31 -1.88
CA ALA A 200 3.69 -0.81 -1.55
C ALA A 200 4.11 -1.96 -2.49
N LEU A 201 3.24 -2.94 -2.72
CA LEU A 201 3.52 -4.08 -3.59
C LEU A 201 3.69 -3.68 -5.06
N LEU A 202 2.90 -2.73 -5.55
CA LEU A 202 3.05 -2.18 -6.91
C LEU A 202 4.39 -1.46 -7.09
N ARG A 203 4.82 -0.67 -6.10
CA ARG A 203 6.15 -0.01 -6.10
C ARG A 203 7.28 -1.03 -6.00
N ASP A 204 7.12 -2.03 -5.14
CA ASP A 204 8.08 -3.15 -5.01
C ASP A 204 8.19 -3.94 -6.31
N ALA A 205 7.13 -4.04 -7.10
CA ALA A 205 7.14 -4.60 -8.45
C ALA A 205 7.81 -3.68 -9.49
N GLY A 206 8.15 -2.44 -9.15
CA GLY A 206 8.90 -1.51 -10.02
C GLY A 206 8.07 -0.44 -10.71
N TYR A 207 6.79 -0.29 -10.35
CA TYR A 207 5.90 0.71 -10.94
C TYR A 207 5.83 2.00 -10.12
N GLN A 208 5.68 3.12 -10.81
CA GLN A 208 5.47 4.42 -10.17
C GLN A 208 3.98 4.67 -9.98
N ILE A 209 3.61 5.26 -8.85
CA ILE A 209 2.23 5.68 -8.57
C ILE A 209 2.26 7.19 -8.31
N VAL A 210 1.56 7.94 -9.16
CA VAL A 210 1.53 9.40 -9.12
C VAL A 210 0.11 9.91 -8.86
N PRO A 211 -0.07 11.06 -8.18
CA PRO A 211 -1.36 11.74 -8.12
C PRO A 211 -1.85 12.16 -9.52
N LYS A 212 -3.17 12.15 -9.75
CA LYS A 212 -3.76 12.52 -11.06
C LYS A 212 -3.42 13.94 -11.53
N ASP A 213 -3.28 14.86 -10.59
CA ASP A 213 -3.01 16.28 -10.87
C ASP A 213 -1.51 16.61 -11.03
N PHE A 214 -0.64 15.59 -10.97
CA PHE A 214 0.78 15.76 -11.23
C PHE A 214 1.06 15.42 -12.69
N ASP A 215 1.25 16.46 -13.51
CA ASP A 215 2.04 16.33 -14.73
C ASP A 215 3.50 16.17 -14.32
N SER A 216 4.13 15.07 -14.73
CA SER A 216 5.58 14.96 -14.62
C SER A 216 6.19 16.08 -15.48
N PRO A 217 7.20 16.83 -14.99
CA PRO A 217 7.92 17.74 -15.86
C PRO A 217 8.42 16.96 -17.07
N SER A 218 8.08 17.45 -18.26
CA SER A 218 8.58 16.99 -19.54
C SER A 218 10.10 17.02 -19.53
N THR A 219 10.74 15.85 -19.52
CA THR A 219 12.17 15.72 -19.84
C THR A 219 12.33 15.97 -21.34
N ASP A 220 12.51 17.24 -21.72
CA ASP A 220 12.95 17.62 -23.05
C ASP A 220 14.37 17.07 -23.30
N PRO A 221 14.62 16.23 -24.33
CA PRO A 221 15.90 15.56 -24.52
C PRO A 221 16.99 16.40 -25.20
N ALA A 222 16.81 17.69 -25.41
CA ALA A 222 17.64 18.46 -26.32
C ALA A 222 18.22 19.74 -25.70
N SER A 223 19.35 19.61 -24.99
CA SER A 223 20.48 20.54 -25.13
C SER A 223 21.58 20.18 -24.14
N MET A 224 22.75 19.83 -24.67
CA MET A 224 24.09 20.30 -24.29
C MET A 224 25.16 19.26 -24.60
N PRO A 225 26.39 19.70 -24.94
CA PRO A 225 27.26 19.02 -25.87
C PRO A 225 28.15 17.97 -25.21
N GLU A 226 28.49 16.94 -25.98
CA GLU A 226 29.58 16.01 -25.67
C GLU A 226 30.88 16.78 -25.53
N GLN A 227 31.56 16.60 -24.39
CA GLN A 227 33.01 16.69 -24.41
C GLN A 227 33.67 15.86 -23.31
N GLU A 228 34.76 15.26 -23.76
CA GLU A 228 35.53 14.16 -23.21
C GLU A 228 36.42 14.53 -22.00
N TRP A 229 37.25 13.56 -21.63
CA TRP A 229 37.62 13.11 -20.30
C TRP A 229 38.93 13.72 -19.76
N MET A 230 39.09 13.70 -18.42
CA MET A 230 40.36 13.38 -17.75
C MET A 230 40.07 12.70 -16.39
N GLU A 231 40.83 11.66 -16.11
CA GLU A 231 40.69 10.69 -15.02
C GLU A 231 41.01 11.31 -13.64
N GLY A 232 40.19 11.04 -12.62
CA GLY A 232 40.60 11.20 -11.22
C GLY A 232 39.86 12.20 -10.32
N ASP A 233 38.80 12.88 -10.79
CA ASP A 233 38.00 13.74 -9.91
C ASP A 233 36.63 13.13 -9.61
N ARG A 234 36.18 13.21 -8.34
CA ARG A 234 34.91 12.61 -7.87
C ARG A 234 33.73 13.37 -8.47
N LYS A 235 33.39 13.02 -9.71
CA LYS A 235 32.16 13.45 -10.38
C LYS A 235 31.01 12.53 -10.00
N LEU A 236 29.86 13.15 -9.70
CA LEU A 236 28.56 12.50 -9.75
C LEU A 236 28.30 12.05 -11.20
N VAL A 237 28.68 10.82 -11.50
CA VAL A 237 28.27 10.13 -12.73
C VAL A 237 26.85 9.65 -12.51
N SER A 238 25.85 10.38 -12.99
CA SER A 238 24.52 9.80 -13.17
C SER A 238 24.58 8.87 -14.39
N HIS A 239 25.04 7.64 -14.16
CA HIS A 239 24.72 6.52 -15.03
C HIS A 239 23.20 6.31 -14.98
N LEU A 240 22.43 7.15 -15.66
CA LEU A 240 21.07 6.81 -16.07
C LEU A 240 21.20 5.83 -17.25
N ARG A 241 21.80 4.67 -16.97
CA ARG A 241 21.64 3.49 -17.81
C ARG A 241 20.17 3.10 -17.64
N ARG A 242 19.35 3.64 -18.54
CA ARG A 242 17.91 3.43 -18.62
C ARG A 242 17.65 1.93 -18.76
N GLU A 243 17.50 1.24 -17.64
CA GLU A 243 16.94 -0.10 -17.58
C GLU A 243 15.47 0.09 -17.95
N ARG A 244 15.13 -0.17 -19.22
CA ARG A 244 13.87 0.29 -19.84
C ARG A 244 12.61 -0.27 -19.17
N SER A 245 12.72 -1.32 -18.34
CA SER A 245 11.57 -1.98 -17.71
C SER A 245 11.96 -2.67 -16.37
N PRO A 246 12.09 -1.92 -15.26
CA PRO A 246 12.34 -2.52 -13.95
C PRO A 246 11.26 -3.54 -13.54
N GLY A 247 10.03 -3.38 -14.05
CA GLY A 247 8.94 -4.34 -13.89
C GLY A 247 9.24 -5.72 -14.47
N LEU A 248 9.75 -5.79 -15.70
CA LEU A 248 10.07 -7.05 -16.39
C LEU A 248 11.14 -7.85 -15.63
N ALA A 249 12.23 -7.19 -15.23
CA ALA A 249 13.31 -7.83 -14.51
C ALA A 249 12.85 -8.39 -13.15
N LYS A 250 12.04 -7.62 -12.42
CA LYS A 250 11.46 -8.06 -11.14
C LYS A 250 10.45 -9.19 -11.33
N ALA A 251 9.63 -9.13 -12.37
CA ALA A 251 8.65 -10.16 -12.71
C ALA A 251 9.32 -11.49 -13.06
N LYS A 252 10.36 -11.48 -13.92
CA LYS A 252 11.11 -12.70 -14.27
C LYS A 252 11.75 -13.35 -13.06
N LYS A 253 12.39 -12.56 -12.19
CA LYS A 253 12.98 -13.07 -10.94
C LYS A 253 11.92 -13.69 -10.03
N ALA A 254 10.75 -13.06 -9.90
CA ALA A 254 9.65 -13.59 -9.10
C ALA A 254 9.10 -14.93 -9.66
N GLN A 255 8.91 -15.01 -10.99
CA GLN A 255 8.51 -16.24 -11.67
C GLN A 255 9.54 -17.36 -11.46
N PHE A 256 10.82 -17.03 -11.61
CA PHE A 256 11.90 -18.00 -11.42
C PHE A 256 11.90 -18.58 -10.00
N ARG A 257 11.73 -17.72 -8.98
CA ARG A 257 11.59 -18.19 -7.58
C ARG A 257 10.36 -19.08 -7.39
N ARG A 258 9.22 -18.75 -8.02
CA ARG A 258 8.01 -19.57 -7.93
C ARG A 258 8.20 -20.97 -8.51
N LEU A 259 8.87 -21.08 -9.66
CA LEU A 259 9.06 -22.35 -10.37
C LEU A 259 10.21 -23.21 -9.80
N HIS A 260 11.29 -22.57 -9.35
CA HIS A 260 12.53 -23.27 -8.97
C HIS A 260 12.87 -23.17 -7.47
N GLY A 261 12.10 -22.42 -6.68
CA GLY A 261 12.29 -22.20 -5.25
C GLY A 261 13.41 -21.21 -4.90
N LYS A 262 14.43 -21.06 -5.76
CA LYS A 262 15.61 -20.19 -5.53
C LYS A 262 16.12 -19.57 -6.83
N LEU A 263 16.74 -18.39 -6.74
CA LEU A 263 17.39 -17.74 -7.90
C LEU A 263 18.75 -18.36 -8.19
N THR A 264 18.89 -18.97 -9.35
CA THR A 264 20.17 -19.52 -9.84
C THR A 264 20.43 -19.03 -11.25
N CYS A 265 21.71 -19.00 -11.66
CA CYS A 265 22.06 -18.68 -13.04
C CYS A 265 21.57 -19.78 -13.98
N GLU A 266 20.77 -19.45 -14.99
CA GLU A 266 20.25 -20.42 -15.95
C GLU A 266 21.36 -21.10 -16.78
N ARG A 267 22.48 -20.39 -17.01
CA ARG A 267 23.63 -20.89 -17.78
C ARG A 267 24.60 -21.75 -16.97
N CYS A 268 25.16 -21.22 -15.88
CA CYS A 268 26.20 -21.91 -15.10
C CYS A 268 25.69 -22.57 -13.82
N LYS A 269 24.38 -22.47 -13.52
CA LYS A 269 23.72 -23.01 -12.32
C LYS A 269 24.28 -22.49 -10.99
N LEU A 270 25.03 -21.39 -11.01
CA LEU A 270 25.52 -20.70 -9.82
C LEU A 270 24.34 -20.33 -8.92
N ASP A 271 24.41 -20.79 -7.68
CA ASP A 271 23.55 -20.38 -6.57
C ASP A 271 24.30 -19.34 -5.74
N PRO A 272 23.96 -18.05 -5.85
CA PRO A 272 24.70 -17.00 -5.17
C PRO A 272 24.51 -17.05 -3.64
N VAL A 273 23.33 -17.46 -3.16
CA VAL A 273 23.06 -17.55 -1.72
C VAL A 273 23.90 -18.65 -1.09
N ALA A 274 24.05 -19.79 -1.77
CA ALA A 274 24.94 -20.87 -1.33
C ALA A 274 26.42 -20.46 -1.33
N VAL A 275 26.84 -19.62 -2.28
CA VAL A 275 28.24 -19.19 -2.40
C VAL A 275 28.62 -18.10 -1.39
N PHE A 276 27.75 -17.10 -1.20
CA PHE A 276 28.06 -15.94 -0.36
C PHE A 276 27.44 -16.01 1.04
N GLY A 277 26.58 -16.99 1.32
CA GLY A 277 25.99 -17.22 2.65
C GLY A 277 24.97 -16.16 3.09
N THR A 278 24.44 -15.37 2.17
CA THR A 278 23.48 -14.30 2.45
C THR A 278 22.40 -14.22 1.39
N GLU A 279 21.17 -13.94 1.80
CA GLU A 279 20.05 -13.73 0.87
C GLU A 279 20.27 -12.52 -0.04
N HIS A 280 21.07 -11.53 0.40
CA HIS A 280 21.44 -10.37 -0.41
C HIS A 280 22.26 -10.74 -1.66
N ALA A 281 22.84 -11.95 -1.69
CA ALA A 281 23.60 -12.44 -2.83
C ALA A 281 22.74 -12.65 -4.08
N GLU A 282 21.42 -12.74 -3.96
CA GLU A 282 20.52 -12.77 -5.12
C GLU A 282 20.67 -11.55 -6.04
N ALA A 283 21.24 -10.44 -5.54
CA ALA A 283 21.61 -9.28 -6.35
C ALA A 283 22.62 -9.61 -7.46
N CYS A 284 23.38 -10.72 -7.35
CA CYS A 284 24.31 -11.18 -8.37
C CYS A 284 23.64 -11.76 -9.62
N ILE A 285 22.33 -12.02 -9.58
CA ILE A 285 21.54 -12.50 -10.72
C ILE A 285 20.88 -11.31 -11.41
N GLU A 286 21.17 -11.15 -12.69
CA GLU A 286 20.66 -10.11 -13.59
C GLU A 286 19.73 -10.76 -14.63
N VAL A 287 18.76 -9.99 -15.15
CA VAL A 287 17.86 -10.47 -16.21
C VAL A 287 18.39 -9.99 -17.54
N HIS A 288 18.62 -10.94 -18.44
CA HIS A 288 19.17 -10.72 -19.76
C HIS A 288 18.14 -11.05 -20.83
N HIS A 289 18.00 -10.20 -21.85
CA HIS A 289 17.14 -10.47 -23.00
C HIS A 289 17.83 -11.47 -23.92
N SER A 290 17.27 -12.67 -24.06
CA SER A 290 17.88 -13.75 -24.85
C SER A 290 17.77 -13.51 -26.35
N THR A 291 16.75 -12.78 -26.80
CA THR A 291 16.33 -12.76 -28.21
C THR A 291 16.78 -11.51 -28.97
N THR A 292 17.07 -10.40 -28.29
CA THR A 292 17.44 -9.13 -28.97
C THR A 292 18.25 -8.24 -28.03
N HIS A 293 19.28 -7.58 -28.56
CA HIS A 293 20.00 -6.55 -27.80
C HIS A 293 19.04 -5.38 -27.52
N VAL A 294 18.94 -4.90 -26.27
CA VAL A 294 18.01 -3.81 -25.88
C VAL A 294 18.17 -2.55 -26.76
N GLY A 295 19.35 -2.35 -27.36
CA GLY A 295 19.60 -1.26 -28.32
C GLY A 295 18.97 -1.42 -29.70
N GLN A 296 18.59 -2.63 -30.11
CA GLN A 296 17.97 -2.95 -31.42
C GLN A 296 16.44 -3.09 -31.33
N MET A 297 15.87 -2.98 -30.13
CA MET A 297 14.42 -3.07 -29.94
C MET A 297 13.74 -1.77 -30.37
N GLY A 298 12.81 -1.88 -31.33
CA GLY A 298 11.92 -0.80 -31.74
C GLY A 298 10.93 -0.40 -30.62
N PRO A 299 10.33 0.80 -30.70
CA PRO A 299 9.48 1.36 -29.64
C PRO A 299 8.17 0.58 -29.34
N GLN A 300 7.82 -0.44 -30.13
CA GLN A 300 6.62 -1.27 -29.92
C GLN A 300 6.95 -2.76 -29.67
N HIS A 301 8.21 -3.10 -29.42
CA HIS A 301 8.61 -4.49 -29.21
C HIS A 301 8.10 -5.01 -27.86
N LYS A 302 7.14 -5.95 -27.90
CA LYS A 302 6.62 -6.62 -26.71
C LYS A 302 7.57 -7.73 -26.28
N THR A 303 8.08 -7.66 -25.05
CA THR A 303 8.96 -8.67 -24.48
C THR A 303 8.17 -9.56 -23.53
N MET A 304 8.19 -10.87 -23.75
CA MET A 304 7.60 -11.85 -22.83
C MET A 304 8.60 -12.30 -21.77
N LEU A 305 8.11 -12.91 -20.68
CA LEU A 305 8.99 -13.49 -19.65
C LEU A 305 9.87 -14.62 -20.19
N ASP A 306 9.45 -15.29 -21.26
CA ASP A 306 10.24 -16.34 -21.91
C ASP A 306 11.34 -15.78 -22.83
N ASP A 307 11.29 -14.49 -23.19
CA ASP A 307 12.31 -13.79 -23.98
C ASP A 307 13.48 -13.27 -23.14
N VAL A 308 13.44 -13.54 -21.84
CA VAL A 308 14.46 -13.12 -20.88
C VAL A 308 14.91 -14.29 -20.01
N GLN A 309 16.18 -14.26 -19.59
CA GLN A 309 16.82 -15.29 -18.78
C GLN A 309 17.58 -14.68 -17.59
N CYS A 310 17.58 -15.39 -16.46
CA CYS A 310 18.31 -15.05 -15.24
C CYS A 310 19.77 -15.53 -15.33
N LEU A 311 20.71 -14.60 -15.44
CA LEU A 311 22.15 -14.88 -15.54
C LEU A 311 22.92 -14.27 -14.38
N CYS A 312 23.98 -14.92 -13.90
CA CYS A 312 24.90 -14.25 -12.97
C CYS A 312 25.70 -13.16 -13.69
N ALA A 313 26.23 -12.19 -12.94
CA ALA A 313 27.04 -11.08 -13.47
C ALA A 313 28.16 -11.53 -14.45
N ASN A 314 28.81 -12.67 -14.17
CA ASN A 314 29.84 -13.23 -15.06
C ASN A 314 29.26 -13.76 -16.36
N CYS A 315 28.22 -14.59 -16.29
CA CYS A 315 27.55 -15.12 -17.48
C CYS A 315 26.90 -14.00 -18.31
N HIS A 316 26.33 -13.00 -17.65
CA HIS A 316 25.72 -11.85 -18.33
C HIS A 316 26.75 -11.06 -19.14
N ARG A 317 27.91 -10.75 -18.53
CA ARG A 317 29.04 -10.10 -19.23
C ARG A 317 29.55 -10.94 -20.39
N LEU A 318 29.65 -12.26 -20.22
CA LEU A 318 30.08 -13.18 -21.26
C LEU A 318 29.11 -13.19 -22.45
N VAL A 319 27.79 -13.31 -22.20
CA VAL A 319 26.79 -13.30 -23.28
C VAL A 319 26.85 -12.00 -24.07
N HIS A 320 26.91 -10.84 -23.38
CA HIS A 320 27.09 -9.57 -24.07
C HIS A 320 28.37 -9.47 -24.90
N ARG A 321 29.45 -10.16 -24.50
CA ARG A 321 30.67 -10.20 -25.30
C ARG A 321 30.49 -11.05 -26.57
N LEU A 322 29.82 -12.20 -26.46
CA LEU A 322 29.54 -13.09 -27.59
C LEU A 322 28.61 -12.44 -28.62
N LEU A 323 27.50 -11.82 -28.17
CA LEU A 323 26.56 -11.14 -29.06
C LEU A 323 27.23 -10.02 -29.88
N ARG A 324 28.13 -9.24 -29.26
CA ARG A 324 28.90 -8.20 -29.96
C ARG A 324 29.88 -8.75 -31.00
N GLU A 325 30.30 -10.01 -30.87
CA GLU A 325 31.15 -10.66 -31.86
C GLU A 325 30.31 -11.20 -33.02
N GLU A 326 29.13 -11.76 -32.74
CA GLU A 326 28.15 -12.18 -33.76
C GLU A 326 27.66 -11.00 -34.62
N ASP A 327 27.30 -9.87 -33.99
CA ASP A 327 26.89 -8.64 -34.70
C ASP A 327 27.99 -8.14 -35.68
N LYS A 328 29.26 -8.33 -35.34
CA LYS A 328 30.39 -7.95 -36.20
C LYS A 328 30.58 -8.89 -37.38
N VAL A 329 30.34 -10.18 -37.19
CA VAL A 329 30.41 -11.16 -38.28
C VAL A 329 29.30 -10.89 -39.28
N HIS A 330 28.06 -10.67 -38.83
CA HIS A 330 26.94 -10.36 -39.71
C HIS A 330 27.10 -9.03 -40.46
N ALA A 331 27.65 -7.99 -39.82
CA ALA A 331 27.92 -6.71 -40.50
C ALA A 331 29.05 -6.77 -41.56
N HIS A 332 29.81 -7.86 -41.62
CA HIS A 332 30.88 -8.07 -42.61
C HIS A 332 30.46 -8.99 -43.77
N GLU A 333 29.28 -9.61 -43.70
CA GLU A 333 28.74 -10.50 -44.75
C GLU A 333 27.66 -9.85 -45.63
N ASP A 334 27.15 -8.68 -45.24
CA ASP A 334 26.23 -7.81 -46.02
C ASP A 334 26.98 -6.71 -46.81
#